data_AF-A0A662M1Y9-F1
#
_entry.id   AF-A0A662M1Y9-F1
#
_cell.length_a   1.000
_cell.length_b   1.000
_cell.length_c   1.000
_cell.angle_alpha   90.00
_cell.angle_beta   90.00
_cell.angle_gamma   90.00
#
_symmetry.space_group_name_H-M   'P 1'
#
loop_
_entity.id
_entity.type
_entity.pdbx_description
1 polymer ?
#
loop_
_entity_poly.entity_id
_entity_poly.type
_entity_poly.pdbx_seq_one_letter_code
_entity_poly.pdbx_strand_id
1 'polypeptide(L)'
;MVSKKILSVMILFVMVVPVGITTNFLNISGNDVPLTMEQKSRQAVGDVPPDNVTIVVDVMRLRTMTVNCDDPGLYFKIFINGENSVWMDQVYNGKDIWFEWPTAAATIPYDVNKTVIIQIEVWEEERGQDIQCDLSKEKGPYEGGKTITIFYDLKRGEWTGDDYLKDGNGYGHCSGFEDGNEDENDCEIWFDIYQWGDSGWWGNEDRLTYWEKVHVYGLNGSKNYGNVDFNGDGIPIEWEDKYGFDPFAESNASEQDPDNDGLTNYEEYETSKWFSDPFAQDIFVEVDGMQAKHPWEKPYTLPKESQNMICNPFARHNITLHIDDGNL
;
A
#
# COMPACT_ATOMS: atom_id res chain seq x y z
N MET A 1 -40.00 25.87 -8.83
CA MET A 1 -39.34 24.56 -8.68
C MET A 1 -38.15 24.54 -9.61
N VAL A 2 -36.96 24.88 -9.09
CA VAL A 2 -35.73 24.98 -9.86
C VAL A 2 -34.81 23.87 -9.36
N SER A 3 -34.49 22.95 -10.26
CA SER A 3 -33.46 21.94 -10.13
C SER A 3 -32.12 22.63 -9.87
N LYS A 4 -31.49 22.35 -8.72
CA LYS A 4 -30.07 22.62 -8.51
C LYS A 4 -29.30 21.44 -9.09
N LYS A 5 -28.72 21.65 -10.27
CA LYS A 5 -27.62 20.81 -10.76
C LYS A 5 -26.43 21.07 -9.84
N ILE A 6 -25.95 20.03 -9.17
CA ILE A 6 -24.66 20.06 -8.48
C ILE A 6 -23.62 19.94 -9.59
N LEU A 7 -22.86 21.03 -9.77
CA LEU A 7 -21.72 21.07 -10.67
C LEU A 7 -20.55 20.47 -9.88
N SER A 8 -20.18 19.22 -10.16
CA SER A 8 -18.90 18.68 -9.69
C SER A 8 -17.80 19.51 -10.31
N VAL A 9 -17.18 20.37 -9.52
CA VAL A 9 -15.97 21.08 -9.90
C VAL A 9 -14.82 20.10 -9.72
N MET A 10 -14.44 19.41 -10.80
CA MET A 10 -13.08 18.86 -10.90
C MET A 10 -12.13 20.05 -10.85
N ILE A 11 -11.47 20.25 -9.72
CA ILE A 11 -10.35 21.19 -9.64
C ILE A 11 -9.16 20.47 -10.27
N LEU A 12 -8.97 20.69 -11.57
CA LEU A 12 -7.76 20.30 -12.28
C LEU A 12 -6.62 21.21 -11.80
N PHE A 13 -5.76 20.71 -10.90
CA PHE A 13 -4.54 21.42 -10.55
C PHE A 13 -3.46 21.18 -11.62
N VAL A 14 -3.27 22.18 -12.47
CA VAL A 14 -2.08 22.29 -13.32
C VAL A 14 -0.96 22.85 -12.44
N MET A 15 -0.02 22.00 -12.03
CA MET A 15 1.32 22.51 -11.73
C MET A 15 1.90 23.05 -13.03
N VAL A 16 2.30 24.32 -13.05
CA VAL A 16 3.14 24.85 -14.12
C VAL A 16 4.53 24.24 -13.94
N VAL A 17 4.76 23.11 -14.62
CA VAL A 17 6.08 22.48 -14.72
C VAL A 17 6.82 23.10 -15.91
N PRO A 18 8.09 23.49 -15.80
CA PRO A 18 8.91 23.75 -16.98
C PRO A 18 8.96 22.47 -17.81
N VAL A 19 8.33 22.49 -18.99
CA VAL A 19 8.43 21.40 -19.96
C VAL A 19 9.90 21.25 -20.36
N GLY A 20 10.53 20.24 -19.78
CA GLY A 20 11.83 19.73 -20.17
C GLY A 20 11.74 18.21 -20.22
N ILE A 21 11.03 17.70 -21.23
CA ILE A 21 11.06 16.26 -21.54
C ILE A 21 12.48 15.95 -22.04
N THR A 22 13.30 15.37 -21.18
CA THR A 22 14.40 14.52 -21.60
C THR A 22 14.19 13.18 -20.92
N THR A 23 13.58 12.24 -21.64
CA THR A 23 13.61 10.82 -21.31
C THR A 23 15.05 10.35 -21.48
N ASN A 24 15.87 10.52 -20.44
CA ASN A 24 17.08 9.74 -20.30
C ASN A 24 16.64 8.37 -19.78
N PHE A 25 16.29 7.47 -20.69
CA PHE A 25 16.46 6.05 -20.42
C PHE A 25 17.96 5.86 -20.14
N LEU A 26 18.35 5.88 -18.86
CA LEU A 26 19.60 5.28 -18.47
C LEU A 26 19.39 3.79 -18.68
N ASN A 27 19.88 3.28 -19.82
CA ASN A 27 20.18 1.87 -20.01
C ASN A 27 21.18 1.49 -18.90
N ILE A 28 20.67 1.04 -17.76
CA ILE A 28 21.45 0.29 -16.80
C ILE A 28 21.47 -1.12 -17.37
N SER A 29 22.53 -1.42 -18.13
CA SER A 29 22.78 -2.78 -18.62
C SER A 29 22.86 -3.72 -17.42
N GLY A 30 22.11 -4.84 -17.46
CA GLY A 30 22.02 -5.87 -16.42
C GLY A 30 23.33 -6.57 -16.06
N ASN A 31 24.26 -5.82 -15.47
CA ASN A 31 25.55 -6.25 -14.97
C ASN A 31 25.88 -5.57 -13.63
N ASP A 32 24.87 -5.15 -12.86
CA ASP A 32 25.07 -4.77 -11.46
C ASP A 32 25.18 -6.06 -10.61
N VAL A 33 26.24 -6.82 -10.83
CA VAL A 33 26.60 -7.97 -9.98
C VAL A 33 26.97 -7.44 -8.58
N PRO A 34 26.62 -8.13 -7.48
CA PRO A 34 27.08 -7.79 -6.13
C PRO A 34 28.56 -7.42 -6.10
N LEU A 35 28.85 -6.24 -5.58
CA LEU A 35 30.21 -5.70 -5.60
C LEU A 35 31.14 -6.57 -4.75
N THR A 36 32.31 -6.90 -5.30
CA THR A 36 33.40 -7.51 -4.54
C THR A 36 33.83 -6.59 -3.40
N MET A 37 34.42 -7.14 -2.32
CA MET A 37 34.90 -6.35 -1.17
C MET A 37 35.86 -5.22 -1.57
N GLU A 38 36.63 -5.42 -2.65
CA GLU A 38 37.52 -4.39 -3.19
C GLU A 38 36.74 -3.26 -3.90
N GLN A 39 35.63 -3.57 -4.59
CA GLN A 39 34.75 -2.58 -5.21
C GLN A 39 33.95 -1.80 -4.16
N LYS A 40 33.44 -2.47 -3.11
CA LYS A 40 32.79 -1.83 -1.94
C LYS A 40 33.71 -0.76 -1.33
N SER A 41 35.00 -1.05 -1.20
CA SER A 41 35.98 -0.10 -0.63
C SER A 41 36.25 1.14 -1.50
N ARG A 42 36.06 1.07 -2.83
CA ARG A 42 36.28 2.19 -3.77
C ARG A 42 35.03 3.07 -3.94
N GLN A 43 33.84 2.51 -3.74
CA GLN A 43 32.57 3.22 -3.89
C GLN A 43 32.21 4.11 -2.68
N ALA A 44 32.81 3.85 -1.52
CA ALA A 44 32.62 4.63 -0.29
C ALA A 44 33.00 6.11 -0.39
N VAL A 45 33.64 6.55 -1.48
CA VAL A 45 33.92 7.96 -1.74
C VAL A 45 32.68 8.62 -2.36
N GLY A 46 31.75 9.07 -1.51
CA GLY A 46 30.54 9.81 -1.90
C GLY A 46 29.21 9.15 -1.51
N ASP A 47 29.26 7.92 -1.00
CA ASP A 47 28.10 7.20 -0.47
C ASP A 47 27.94 7.53 1.03
N VAL A 48 27.21 8.60 1.32
CA VAL A 48 26.97 9.11 2.68
C VAL A 48 25.49 8.92 3.01
N PRO A 49 25.14 8.47 4.22
CA PRO A 49 23.75 8.40 4.65
C PRO A 49 23.06 9.78 4.54
N PRO A 50 21.74 9.82 4.28
CA PRO A 50 21.01 11.07 4.25
C PRO A 50 20.92 11.70 5.65
N ASP A 51 20.78 13.03 5.72
CA ASP A 51 20.57 13.74 6.99
C ASP A 51 19.14 13.52 7.53
N ASN A 52 18.16 13.45 6.62
CA ASN A 52 16.75 13.24 6.92
C ASN A 52 16.15 12.22 5.95
N VAL A 53 15.03 11.64 6.35
CA VAL A 53 14.22 10.75 5.53
C VAL A 53 12.76 11.16 5.64
N THR A 54 12.02 11.08 4.55
CA THR A 54 10.57 11.26 4.57
C THR A 54 9.90 9.90 4.67
N ILE A 55 9.09 9.69 5.70
CA ILE A 55 8.25 8.50 5.83
C ILE A 55 6.91 8.81 5.19
N VAL A 56 6.50 7.99 4.23
CA VAL A 56 5.22 8.11 3.53
C VAL A 56 4.32 6.98 3.99
N VAL A 57 3.07 7.33 4.30
CA VAL A 57 1.98 6.37 4.53
C VAL A 57 1.00 6.51 3.38
N ASP A 58 0.94 5.48 2.54
CA ASP A 58 0.11 5.41 1.34
C ASP A 58 -1.06 4.47 1.58
N VAL A 59 -2.22 5.00 1.93
CA VAL A 59 -3.44 4.19 1.98
C VAL A 59 -3.95 4.04 0.55
N MET A 60 -3.95 2.82 0.02
CA MET A 60 -4.31 2.52 -1.37
C MET A 60 -5.80 2.20 -1.53
N ARG A 61 -6.42 1.55 -0.53
CA ARG A 61 -7.85 1.22 -0.53
C ARG A 61 -8.43 1.21 0.88
N LEU A 62 -9.69 1.63 0.98
CA LEU A 62 -10.50 1.54 2.20
C LEU A 62 -11.89 1.01 1.84
N ARG A 63 -12.34 -0.03 2.54
CA ARG A 63 -13.67 -0.61 2.43
C ARG A 63 -14.41 -0.52 3.75
N THR A 64 -15.70 -0.23 3.68
CA THR A 64 -16.59 -0.34 4.83
C THR A 64 -17.24 -1.72 4.86
N MET A 65 -17.21 -2.35 6.04
CA MET A 65 -17.72 -3.70 6.22
C MET A 65 -19.06 -3.68 6.97
N THR A 66 -19.14 -2.96 8.10
CA THR A 66 -20.34 -2.88 8.96
C THR A 66 -20.84 -1.45 9.21
N VAL A 67 -20.22 -0.45 8.58
CA VAL A 67 -20.70 0.94 8.60
C VAL A 67 -22.13 1.03 8.06
N ASN A 68 -23.06 1.47 8.91
CA ASN A 68 -24.49 1.50 8.62
C ASN A 68 -24.94 2.82 7.96
N CYS A 69 -24.28 3.17 6.86
CA CYS A 69 -24.59 4.34 6.05
C CYS A 69 -24.48 3.97 4.55
N ASP A 70 -25.43 4.43 3.73
CA ASP A 70 -25.45 4.11 2.29
C ASP A 70 -24.30 4.77 1.52
N ASP A 71 -23.89 5.97 1.95
CA ASP A 71 -22.83 6.77 1.33
C ASP A 71 -22.02 7.46 2.46
N PRO A 72 -21.18 6.69 3.19
CA PRO A 72 -20.47 7.21 4.35
C PRO A 72 -19.39 8.21 3.91
N GLY A 73 -19.27 9.31 4.64
CA GLY A 73 -18.16 10.25 4.51
C GLY A 73 -17.02 9.83 5.44
N LEU A 74 -15.90 9.37 4.90
CA LEU A 74 -14.77 8.86 5.66
C LEU A 74 -13.57 9.81 5.56
N TYR A 75 -12.84 10.00 6.65
CA TYR A 75 -11.60 10.77 6.64
C TYR A 75 -10.55 10.16 7.56
N PHE A 76 -9.28 10.50 7.33
CA PHE A 76 -8.15 9.94 8.07
C PHE A 76 -7.61 10.91 9.11
N LYS A 77 -7.10 10.35 10.21
CA LYS A 77 -6.06 11.00 11.02
C LYS A 77 -4.89 10.03 11.09
N ILE A 78 -3.74 10.46 10.59
CA ILE A 78 -2.53 9.64 10.56
C ILE A 78 -1.44 10.37 11.31
N PHE A 79 -0.93 9.74 12.36
CA PHE A 79 0.11 10.32 13.20
C PHE A 79 1.44 9.62 12.93
N ILE A 80 2.49 10.41 12.67
CA ILE A 80 3.86 9.91 12.58
C ILE A 80 4.62 10.52 13.76
N ASN A 81 5.11 9.66 14.66
CA ASN A 81 5.69 10.04 15.96
C ASN A 81 4.77 10.95 16.81
N GLY A 82 3.46 10.73 16.71
CA GLY A 82 2.45 11.48 17.47
C GLY A 82 2.05 12.83 16.86
N GLU A 83 2.61 13.22 15.71
CA GLU A 83 2.21 14.43 14.98
C GLU A 83 1.27 14.06 13.82
N ASN A 84 0.10 14.70 13.75
CA ASN A 84 -0.83 14.50 12.63
C ASN A 84 -0.14 14.95 11.33
N SER A 85 0.02 14.01 10.41
CA SER A 85 0.87 14.10 9.22
C SER A 85 0.07 13.97 7.91
N VAL A 86 -1.27 14.00 7.97
CA VAL A 86 -2.14 14.01 6.78
C VAL A 86 -1.90 15.28 5.96
N TRP A 87 -1.69 15.12 4.65
CA TRP A 87 -1.35 16.25 3.77
C TRP A 87 -2.52 17.21 3.55
N MET A 88 -3.73 16.67 3.44
CA MET A 88 -4.93 17.43 3.15
C MET A 88 -6.12 16.80 3.87
N ASP A 89 -6.79 17.62 4.69
CA ASP A 89 -8.05 17.23 5.31
C ASP A 89 -9.11 17.08 4.21
N GLN A 90 -9.52 15.84 3.93
CA GLN A 90 -10.52 15.51 2.94
C GLN A 90 -11.46 14.43 3.47
N VAL A 91 -12.75 14.60 3.18
CA VAL A 91 -13.78 13.58 3.38
C VAL A 91 -14.01 12.87 2.04
N TYR A 92 -13.91 11.55 2.06
CA TYR A 92 -14.11 10.66 0.92
C TYR A 92 -15.45 9.96 1.08
N ASN A 93 -16.29 9.98 0.05
CA ASN A 93 -17.63 9.39 0.14
C ASN A 93 -17.65 8.03 -0.56
N GLY A 94 -18.20 7.01 0.12
CA GLY A 94 -18.45 5.70 -0.46
C GLY A 94 -18.04 4.54 0.43
N LYS A 95 -18.48 3.33 0.05
CA LYS A 95 -18.22 2.08 0.81
C LYS A 95 -16.95 1.33 0.38
N ASP A 96 -16.40 1.63 -0.80
CA ASP A 96 -15.18 1.03 -1.34
C ASP A 96 -14.44 2.13 -2.11
N ILE A 97 -13.34 2.60 -1.54
CA ILE A 97 -12.63 3.81 -1.97
C ILE A 97 -11.20 3.42 -2.32
N TRP A 98 -10.79 3.79 -3.54
CA TRP A 98 -9.42 3.65 -4.02
C TRP A 98 -8.77 5.03 -4.03
N PHE A 99 -7.52 5.10 -3.56
CA PHE A 99 -6.77 6.35 -3.47
C PHE A 99 -5.64 6.35 -4.49
N GLU A 100 -5.41 7.52 -5.10
CA GLU A 100 -4.37 7.72 -6.10
C GLU A 100 -3.12 8.40 -5.53
N TRP A 101 -3.22 8.94 -4.31
CA TRP A 101 -2.18 9.76 -3.69
C TRP A 101 -1.97 9.34 -2.25
N PRO A 102 -0.70 9.28 -1.79
CA PRO A 102 -0.42 8.92 -0.41
C PRO A 102 -1.03 9.90 0.59
N THR A 103 -1.47 9.33 1.71
CA THR A 103 -2.38 9.99 2.65
C THR A 103 -1.66 10.87 3.64
N ALA A 104 -0.44 10.48 4.05
CA ALA A 104 0.36 11.21 5.03
C ALA A 104 1.86 11.09 4.75
N ALA A 105 2.63 12.06 5.21
CA ALA A 105 4.07 11.91 5.32
C ALA A 105 4.70 12.84 6.34
N ALA A 106 5.87 12.46 6.84
CA ALA A 106 6.68 13.29 7.71
C ALA A 106 8.16 13.13 7.42
N THR A 107 8.88 14.24 7.31
CA THR A 107 10.34 14.25 7.23
C THR A 107 10.93 14.26 8.64
N ILE A 108 11.75 13.26 8.93
CA ILE A 108 12.38 13.06 10.24
C ILE A 108 13.90 12.93 10.10
N PRO A 109 14.67 13.26 11.16
CA PRO A 109 16.11 13.00 11.17
C PRO A 109 16.42 11.52 10.95
N TYR A 110 17.36 11.24 10.06
CA TYR A 110 17.78 9.87 9.78
C TYR A 110 18.57 9.31 10.97
N ASP A 111 18.01 8.29 11.63
CA ASP A 111 18.66 7.57 12.72
C ASP A 111 18.14 6.13 12.78
N VAL A 112 18.94 5.19 12.26
CA VAL A 112 18.59 3.76 12.19
C VAL A 112 18.37 3.09 13.55
N ASN A 113 18.65 3.76 14.67
CA ASN A 113 18.36 3.24 16.01
C ASN A 113 17.00 3.67 16.55
N LYS A 114 16.27 4.51 15.80
CA LYS A 114 14.94 4.98 16.17
C LYS A 114 13.88 4.21 15.40
N THR A 115 12.89 3.75 16.13
CA THR A 115 11.63 3.26 15.58
C THR A 115 10.72 4.45 15.31
N VAL A 116 10.04 4.44 14.17
CA VAL A 116 8.99 5.41 13.85
C VAL A 116 7.66 4.80 14.23
N ILE A 117 6.89 5.50 15.06
CA ILE A 117 5.56 5.04 15.46
C ILE A 117 4.54 5.70 14.55
N ILE A 118 3.73 4.90 13.89
CA ILE A 118 2.68 5.36 12.97
C ILE A 118 1.34 4.89 13.52
N GLN A 119 0.37 5.78 13.58
CA GLN A 119 -0.99 5.46 13.98
C GLN A 119 -1.96 5.89 12.89
N ILE A 120 -2.83 4.99 12.44
CA ILE A 120 -3.81 5.24 11.38
C ILE A 120 -5.21 5.12 11.97
N GLU A 121 -5.97 6.20 11.88
CA GLU A 121 -7.37 6.26 12.28
C GLU A 121 -8.25 6.61 11.09
N VAL A 122 -9.41 5.94 10.99
CA VAL A 122 -10.48 6.28 10.06
C VAL A 122 -11.71 6.72 10.85
N TRP A 123 -12.33 7.79 10.41
CA TRP A 123 -13.49 8.39 11.04
C TRP A 123 -14.63 8.55 10.03
N GLU A 124 -15.83 8.17 10.44
CA GLU A 124 -17.08 8.45 9.74
C GLU A 124 -17.62 9.82 10.17
N GLU A 125 -17.77 10.73 9.20
CA GLU A 125 -18.43 12.02 9.37
C GLU A 125 -19.95 11.81 9.53
N GLU A 126 -20.46 12.20 10.69
CA GLU A 126 -21.87 12.03 11.03
C GLU A 126 -22.51 13.36 11.43
N ARG A 127 -23.84 13.42 11.38
CA ARG A 127 -24.57 14.63 11.80
C ARG A 127 -24.54 14.79 13.33
N GLY A 128 -23.44 15.30 13.86
CA GLY A 128 -23.29 15.70 15.25
C GLY A 128 -21.94 15.31 15.82
N GLN A 129 -21.69 14.01 15.93
CA GLN A 129 -20.45 13.46 16.46
C GLN A 129 -19.93 12.39 15.52
N ASP A 130 -18.72 12.61 15.01
CA ASP A 130 -18.00 11.64 14.19
C ASP A 130 -17.72 10.37 14.97
N ILE A 131 -17.77 9.25 14.27
CA ILE A 131 -17.61 7.91 14.85
C ILE A 131 -16.30 7.34 14.31
N GLN A 132 -15.42 6.89 15.20
CA GLN A 132 -14.21 6.19 14.77
C GLN A 132 -14.56 4.79 14.29
N CYS A 133 -14.13 4.47 13.06
CA CYS A 133 -14.23 3.14 12.47
C CYS A 133 -13.21 2.20 13.12
N ASP A 134 -13.53 0.91 13.13
CA ASP A 134 -12.61 -0.13 13.60
C ASP A 134 -11.77 -0.66 12.44
N LEU A 135 -10.47 -0.81 12.69
CA LEU A 135 -9.45 -1.28 11.76
C LEU A 135 -8.44 -2.23 12.43
N SER A 136 -8.45 -2.37 13.75
CA SER A 136 -7.35 -3.01 14.48
C SER A 136 -7.73 -4.43 14.89
N LYS A 137 -6.71 -5.30 14.92
CA LYS A 137 -6.85 -6.71 15.29
C LYS A 137 -6.94 -6.98 16.78
N GLU A 138 -6.65 -5.98 17.61
CA GLU A 138 -6.56 -6.13 19.06
C GLU A 138 -7.41 -5.08 19.78
N LYS A 139 -8.04 -5.51 20.89
CA LYS A 139 -8.55 -4.59 21.92
C LYS A 139 -7.38 -3.94 22.66
N GLY A 140 -6.67 -3.06 21.96
CA GLY A 140 -5.47 -2.36 22.42
C GLY A 140 -5.79 -1.22 23.39
N PRO A 141 -4.76 -0.64 24.04
CA PRO A 141 -4.93 0.48 24.94
C PRO A 141 -5.20 1.82 24.24
N TYR A 142 -5.06 1.88 22.91
CA TYR A 142 -5.21 3.10 22.10
C TYR A 142 -6.60 3.13 21.46
N GLU A 143 -7.36 4.19 21.76
CA GLU A 143 -8.71 4.46 21.25
C GLU A 143 -9.67 3.25 21.26
N GLY A 144 -9.56 2.39 22.28
CA GLY A 144 -10.44 1.23 22.46
C GLY A 144 -10.12 0.03 21.57
N GLY A 145 -9.00 0.03 20.84
CA GLY A 145 -8.63 -1.07 19.95
C GLY A 145 -9.12 -0.89 18.51
N LYS A 146 -9.30 0.35 18.07
CA LYS A 146 -9.75 0.69 16.71
C LYS A 146 -8.68 1.28 15.80
N THR A 147 -7.55 1.68 16.40
CA THR A 147 -6.47 2.39 15.72
C THR A 147 -5.37 1.39 15.36
N ILE A 148 -4.99 1.35 14.08
CA ILE A 148 -3.81 0.61 13.64
C ILE A 148 -2.57 1.31 14.21
N THR A 149 -1.72 0.56 14.92
CA THR A 149 -0.45 1.02 15.47
C THR A 149 0.70 0.23 14.84
N ILE A 150 1.55 0.95 14.10
CA ILE A 150 2.70 0.39 13.38
C ILE A 150 4.02 0.91 13.97
N PHE A 151 4.98 0.00 14.09
CA PHE A 151 6.36 0.26 14.49
C PHE A 151 7.27 0.03 13.29
N TYR A 152 7.59 1.12 12.60
CA TYR A 152 8.37 1.10 11.36
C TYR A 152 9.88 1.14 11.64
N ASP A 153 10.63 0.23 11.02
CA ASP A 153 12.08 0.14 11.12
C ASP A 153 12.76 0.96 10.02
N LEU A 154 13.39 2.08 10.41
CA LEU A 154 14.16 2.93 9.50
C LEU A 154 15.32 2.23 8.79
N LYS A 155 15.78 1.11 9.34
CA LYS A 155 16.91 0.35 8.84
C LYS A 155 16.52 -0.62 7.73
N ARG A 156 15.31 -1.18 7.80
CA ARG A 156 14.85 -2.26 6.93
C ARG A 156 13.63 -1.91 6.10
N GLY A 157 13.00 -0.78 6.35
CA GLY A 157 11.72 -0.45 5.73
C GLY A 157 10.56 -1.37 6.13
N GLU A 158 10.84 -2.49 6.80
CA GLU A 158 9.88 -3.38 7.42
C GLU A 158 9.18 -2.73 8.62
N TRP A 159 8.02 -3.26 8.99
CA TRP A 159 7.29 -2.84 10.18
C TRP A 159 6.62 -3.99 10.93
N THR A 160 6.20 -3.68 12.15
CA THR A 160 5.47 -4.60 13.05
C THR A 160 4.34 -3.87 13.76
N GLY A 161 3.48 -4.59 14.48
CA GLY A 161 2.39 -4.03 15.28
C GLY A 161 1.07 -4.69 14.94
N ASP A 162 0.06 -3.86 14.66
CA ASP A 162 -1.24 -4.32 14.14
C ASP A 162 -1.12 -5.05 12.80
N ASP A 163 -0.10 -4.74 12.01
CA ASP A 163 0.30 -5.46 10.79
C ASP A 163 1.78 -5.83 10.88
N TYR A 164 2.16 -6.98 10.31
CA TYR A 164 3.56 -7.38 10.16
C TYR A 164 3.74 -8.41 9.04
N LEU A 165 4.94 -8.44 8.44
CA LEU A 165 5.25 -9.38 7.36
C LEU A 165 4.91 -10.84 7.75
N LYS A 166 4.08 -11.51 6.94
CA LYS A 166 3.64 -12.91 7.09
C LYS A 166 2.68 -13.15 8.27
N ASP A 167 1.85 -12.16 8.61
CA ASP A 167 0.76 -12.29 9.59
C ASP A 167 -0.48 -13.03 9.07
N GLY A 168 -0.60 -13.18 7.75
CA GLY A 168 -1.50 -14.12 7.08
C GLY A 168 -2.82 -13.52 6.58
N ASN A 169 -3.01 -12.21 6.71
CA ASN A 169 -4.06 -11.43 6.03
C ASN A 169 -3.47 -10.56 4.90
N GLY A 170 -2.17 -10.27 4.94
CA GLY A 170 -1.42 -9.58 3.91
C GLY A 170 -0.62 -8.44 4.52
N TYR A 171 0.60 -8.21 4.04
CA TYR A 171 1.48 -7.18 4.55
C TYR A 171 1.09 -5.79 4.05
N GLY A 172 0.68 -4.93 4.97
CA GLY A 172 0.01 -3.68 4.68
C GLY A 172 -1.52 -3.82 4.60
N HIS A 173 -2.11 -4.81 5.28
CA HIS A 173 -3.54 -5.06 5.31
C HIS A 173 -4.03 -5.18 6.76
N CYS A 174 -5.15 -4.52 7.06
CA CYS A 174 -5.84 -4.71 8.34
C CYS A 174 -7.34 -4.71 8.14
N SER A 175 -8.04 -5.48 8.97
CA SER A 175 -9.50 -5.50 9.04
C SER A 175 -10.01 -5.41 10.48
N GLY A 176 -11.04 -4.60 10.69
CA GLY A 176 -11.77 -4.58 11.98
C GLY A 176 -12.37 -5.94 12.35
N PHE A 177 -12.62 -6.83 11.39
CA PHE A 177 -13.09 -8.19 11.69
C PHE A 177 -12.09 -9.07 12.44
N GLU A 178 -10.82 -8.71 12.47
CA GLU A 178 -9.76 -9.51 13.07
C GLU A 178 -9.86 -9.59 14.61
N ASP A 179 -10.49 -8.59 15.25
CA ASP A 179 -10.73 -8.60 16.70
C ASP A 179 -11.95 -9.49 17.10
N GLY A 180 -12.73 -9.94 16.11
CA GLY A 180 -13.92 -10.76 16.24
C GLY A 180 -15.21 -10.01 16.63
N ASN A 181 -15.25 -8.69 16.55
CA ASN A 181 -16.32 -7.83 17.02
C ASN A 181 -16.92 -6.94 15.92
N GLU A 182 -17.81 -7.53 15.14
CA GLU A 182 -18.36 -6.91 13.92
C GLU A 182 -19.45 -5.83 14.15
N ASP A 183 -19.61 -5.33 15.38
CA ASP A 183 -20.65 -4.35 15.75
C ASP A 183 -20.06 -2.93 15.94
N GLU A 184 -18.89 -2.64 15.36
CA GLU A 184 -18.07 -1.47 15.71
C GLU A 184 -17.65 -0.56 14.54
N ASN A 185 -18.46 -0.49 13.48
CA ASN A 185 -18.16 0.25 12.25
C ASN A 185 -16.83 -0.22 11.63
N ASP A 186 -16.73 -1.53 11.44
CA ASP A 186 -15.58 -2.22 10.87
C ASP A 186 -15.32 -1.74 9.45
N CYS A 187 -14.05 -1.48 9.22
CA CYS A 187 -13.47 -1.17 7.94
C CYS A 187 -12.30 -2.13 7.66
N GLU A 188 -11.91 -2.16 6.40
CA GLU A 188 -10.80 -2.95 5.87
C GLU A 188 -9.93 -2.03 5.03
N ILE A 189 -8.62 -2.07 5.23
CA ILE A 189 -7.68 -1.10 4.68
C ILE A 189 -6.47 -1.80 4.09
N TRP A 190 -6.02 -1.31 2.92
CA TRP A 190 -4.75 -1.65 2.31
C TRP A 190 -3.88 -0.41 2.27
N PHE A 191 -2.66 -0.53 2.76
CA PHE A 191 -1.70 0.57 2.83
C PHE A 191 -0.27 0.06 2.59
N ASP A 192 0.61 1.00 2.29
CA ASP A 192 2.05 0.76 2.21
C ASP A 192 2.80 1.88 2.93
N ILE A 193 3.97 1.55 3.48
CA ILE A 193 4.80 2.50 4.22
C ILE A 193 6.21 2.41 3.68
N TYR A 194 6.73 3.52 3.20
CA TYR A 194 8.04 3.54 2.57
C TYR A 194 8.80 4.83 2.84
N GLN A 195 10.12 4.76 2.64
CA GLN A 195 10.99 5.92 2.71
C GLN A 195 10.99 6.62 1.36
N TRP A 196 10.79 7.93 1.37
CA TRP A 196 10.93 8.79 0.21
C TRP A 196 12.21 9.62 0.29
N GLY A 197 13.03 9.56 -0.76
CA GLY A 197 14.31 10.25 -0.89
C GLY A 197 14.23 11.59 -1.65
N ASP A 198 15.23 12.45 -1.43
CA ASP A 198 15.27 13.83 -1.97
C ASP A 198 15.61 13.91 -3.48
N SER A 199 15.81 12.77 -4.15
CA SER A 199 16.40 12.71 -5.50
C SER A 199 15.47 12.25 -6.62
N GLY A 200 14.17 12.03 -6.36
CA GLY A 200 13.24 11.42 -7.32
C GLY A 200 11.97 12.23 -7.61
N TRP A 201 11.38 11.99 -8.79
CA TRP A 201 9.95 12.23 -8.99
C TRP A 201 9.17 11.21 -8.17
N TRP A 202 8.02 11.61 -7.64
CA TRP A 202 7.12 10.72 -6.91
C TRP A 202 6.83 9.43 -7.69
N GLY A 203 6.88 8.28 -7.01
CA GLY A 203 6.58 6.96 -7.59
C GLY A 203 7.70 6.33 -8.42
N ASN A 204 8.91 6.90 -8.42
CA ASN A 204 10.05 6.37 -9.18
C ASN A 204 11.19 5.88 -8.29
N GLU A 205 10.92 5.62 -7.01
CA GLU A 205 11.92 5.16 -6.06
C GLU A 205 12.01 3.64 -6.03
N ASP A 206 13.18 3.13 -5.68
CA ASP A 206 13.43 1.69 -5.58
C ASP A 206 12.89 1.08 -4.30
N ARG A 207 12.25 1.86 -3.43
CA ARG A 207 11.61 1.43 -2.18
C ARG A 207 12.55 0.77 -1.15
N LEU A 208 13.83 0.63 -1.49
CA LEU A 208 14.89 0.15 -0.61
C LEU A 208 15.39 1.26 0.29
N THR A 209 15.60 0.96 1.57
CA THR A 209 16.26 1.93 2.47
C THR A 209 17.72 2.13 2.07
N TYR A 210 18.28 3.30 2.42
CA TYR A 210 19.72 3.54 2.28
C TYR A 210 20.54 2.45 2.98
N TRP A 211 20.09 2.01 4.16
CA TRP A 211 20.82 1.05 4.97
C TRP A 211 20.87 -0.32 4.31
N GLU A 212 19.77 -0.78 3.70
CA GLU A 212 19.72 -2.06 2.98
C GLU A 212 20.67 -2.10 1.81
N LYS A 213 20.62 -1.07 0.97
CA LYS A 213 21.52 -0.93 -0.18
C LYS A 213 22.96 -1.15 0.26
N VAL A 214 23.42 -0.43 1.28
CA VAL A 214 24.84 -0.48 1.69
C VAL A 214 25.19 -1.75 2.47
N HIS A 215 24.33 -2.17 3.40
CA HIS A 215 24.68 -3.15 4.43
C HIS A 215 24.11 -4.55 4.21
N VAL A 216 22.97 -4.68 3.51
CA VAL A 216 22.37 -5.98 3.16
C VAL A 216 22.89 -6.40 1.80
N TYR A 217 22.66 -5.56 0.79
CA TYR A 217 22.91 -5.90 -0.61
C TYR A 217 24.31 -5.51 -1.10
N GLY A 218 24.99 -4.59 -0.40
CA GLY A 218 26.31 -4.11 -0.81
C GLY A 218 26.31 -3.33 -2.11
N LEU A 219 25.18 -2.67 -2.38
CA LEU A 219 24.90 -1.71 -3.44
C LEU A 219 25.33 -0.30 -3.01
N ASN A 220 25.24 0.65 -3.95
CA ASN A 220 25.50 2.06 -3.66
C ASN A 220 24.24 2.71 -3.08
N GLY A 221 24.33 3.26 -1.87
CA GLY A 221 23.16 3.80 -1.15
C GLY A 221 22.48 5.00 -1.82
N SER A 222 23.22 5.75 -2.67
CA SER A 222 22.70 6.91 -3.40
C SER A 222 22.15 6.58 -4.78
N LYS A 223 22.22 5.33 -5.23
CA LYS A 223 21.64 4.89 -6.50
C LYS A 223 20.22 4.40 -6.32
N ASN A 224 19.48 4.48 -7.42
CA ASN A 224 18.15 3.93 -7.56
C ASN A 224 18.23 2.61 -8.34
N TYR A 225 17.64 1.55 -7.79
CA TYR A 225 17.59 0.18 -8.30
C TYR A 225 16.17 -0.30 -8.65
N GLY A 226 15.22 0.61 -8.84
CA GLY A 226 13.84 0.23 -9.08
C GLY A 226 13.71 -0.55 -10.39
N ASN A 227 12.90 -1.60 -10.38
CA ASN A 227 12.70 -2.57 -11.45
C ASN A 227 13.95 -3.38 -11.82
N VAL A 228 14.98 -3.42 -10.97
CA VAL A 228 16.16 -4.24 -11.22
C VAL A 228 15.91 -5.66 -10.73
N ASP A 229 15.95 -6.61 -11.65
CA ASP A 229 15.95 -8.05 -11.41
C ASP A 229 17.39 -8.57 -11.44
N PHE A 230 17.94 -8.95 -10.28
CA PHE A 230 19.35 -9.32 -10.13
C PHE A 230 19.63 -10.78 -10.49
N ASN A 231 18.68 -11.69 -10.25
CA ASN A 231 18.84 -13.13 -10.46
C ASN A 231 18.26 -13.60 -11.81
N GLY A 232 17.47 -12.75 -12.49
CA GLY A 232 16.87 -13.00 -13.79
C GLY A 232 15.60 -13.84 -13.74
N ASP A 233 14.90 -13.88 -12.60
CA ASP A 233 13.68 -14.67 -12.40
C ASP A 233 12.37 -13.92 -12.73
N GLY A 234 12.49 -12.66 -13.13
CA GLY A 234 11.38 -11.79 -13.53
C GLY A 234 10.81 -10.93 -12.41
N ILE A 235 11.29 -11.07 -11.18
CA ILE A 235 10.84 -10.30 -10.01
C ILE A 235 11.87 -9.20 -9.70
N PRO A 236 11.45 -7.93 -9.51
CA PRO A 236 12.38 -6.86 -9.19
C PRO A 236 12.69 -6.80 -7.70
N ILE A 237 13.87 -6.24 -7.37
CA ILE A 237 14.40 -6.17 -6.00
C ILE A 237 13.44 -5.51 -5.00
N GLU A 238 12.68 -4.49 -5.40
CA GLU A 238 11.74 -3.82 -4.48
C GLU A 238 10.62 -4.74 -3.98
N TRP A 239 10.21 -5.73 -4.79
CA TRP A 239 9.22 -6.74 -4.40
C TRP A 239 9.87 -7.77 -3.49
N GLU A 240 11.03 -8.27 -3.89
CA GLU A 240 11.75 -9.29 -3.13
C GLU A 240 12.11 -8.78 -1.74
N ASP A 241 12.61 -7.55 -1.63
CA ASP A 241 12.90 -6.88 -0.36
C ASP A 241 11.65 -6.74 0.51
N LYS A 242 10.55 -6.20 -0.03
CA LYS A 242 9.28 -6.00 0.70
C LYS A 242 8.76 -7.28 1.34
N TYR A 243 8.85 -8.40 0.63
CA TYR A 243 8.31 -9.69 1.06
C TYR A 243 9.36 -10.64 1.68
N GLY A 244 10.60 -10.17 1.81
CA GLY A 244 11.69 -10.90 2.44
C GLY A 244 12.20 -12.10 1.63
N PHE A 245 12.09 -12.04 0.30
CA PHE A 245 12.84 -12.90 -0.62
C PHE A 245 14.26 -12.35 -0.81
N ASP A 246 15.21 -13.22 -1.18
CA ASP A 246 16.60 -12.80 -1.41
C ASP A 246 16.80 -12.46 -2.90
N PRO A 247 17.08 -11.19 -3.26
CA PRO A 247 17.22 -10.75 -4.66
C PRO A 247 18.35 -11.42 -5.44
N PHE A 248 19.23 -12.13 -4.75
CA PHE A 248 20.37 -12.83 -5.34
C PHE A 248 20.24 -14.35 -5.27
N ALA A 249 19.14 -14.86 -4.72
CA ALA A 249 18.86 -16.29 -4.66
C ALA A 249 18.63 -16.86 -6.06
N GLU A 250 18.81 -18.18 -6.20
CA GLU A 250 18.50 -18.87 -7.45
C GLU A 250 16.99 -18.76 -7.78
N SER A 251 16.64 -18.88 -9.06
CA SER A 251 15.32 -18.59 -9.64
C SER A 251 14.16 -19.47 -9.16
N ASN A 252 14.33 -20.27 -8.11
CA ASN A 252 13.27 -21.08 -7.54
C ASN A 252 12.42 -20.33 -6.52
N ALA A 253 12.80 -19.10 -6.13
CA ALA A 253 12.00 -18.25 -5.24
C ALA A 253 10.72 -17.75 -5.94
N SER A 254 10.82 -17.39 -7.21
CA SER A 254 9.68 -16.96 -8.03
C SER A 254 8.61 -18.05 -8.25
N GLU A 255 9.00 -19.33 -8.18
CA GLU A 255 8.10 -20.49 -8.32
C GLU A 255 7.43 -20.94 -6.99
N GLN A 256 7.69 -20.25 -5.88
CA GLN A 256 7.11 -20.62 -4.58
C GLN A 256 5.67 -20.13 -4.48
N ASP A 257 4.81 -20.93 -3.86
CA ASP A 257 3.43 -20.61 -3.48
C ASP A 257 3.31 -20.86 -1.96
N PRO A 258 3.72 -19.89 -1.11
CA PRO A 258 3.82 -20.10 0.33
C PRO A 258 2.46 -20.24 1.04
N ASP A 259 1.42 -19.56 0.57
CA ASP A 259 0.08 -19.50 1.14
C ASP A 259 -0.90 -20.52 0.53
N ASN A 260 -0.49 -21.19 -0.57
CA ASN A 260 -1.17 -22.31 -1.23
C ASN A 260 -2.54 -21.94 -1.83
N ASP A 261 -2.69 -20.72 -2.33
CA ASP A 261 -3.89 -20.29 -3.06
C ASP A 261 -3.83 -20.64 -4.56
N GLY A 262 -2.66 -21.06 -5.04
CA GLY A 262 -2.40 -21.47 -6.41
C GLY A 262 -1.68 -20.42 -7.26
N LEU A 263 -1.24 -19.30 -6.69
CA LEU A 263 -0.37 -18.33 -7.32
C LEU A 263 1.08 -18.48 -6.84
N THR A 264 2.00 -18.45 -7.79
CA THR A 264 3.43 -18.38 -7.48
C THR A 264 3.84 -16.95 -7.12
N ASN A 265 4.95 -16.76 -6.42
CA ASN A 265 5.49 -15.45 -6.08
C ASN A 265 5.69 -14.53 -7.31
N TYR A 266 5.97 -15.11 -8.49
CA TYR A 266 5.98 -14.36 -9.74
C TYR A 266 4.59 -13.86 -10.15
N GLU A 267 3.56 -14.70 -10.03
CA GLU A 267 2.18 -14.35 -10.37
C GLU A 267 1.59 -13.36 -9.35
N GLU A 268 1.96 -13.49 -8.08
CA GLU A 268 1.71 -12.51 -7.02
C GLU A 268 2.27 -11.14 -7.39
N TYR A 269 3.53 -11.07 -7.81
CA TYR A 269 4.14 -9.83 -8.29
C TYR A 269 3.38 -9.25 -9.50
N GLU A 270 3.01 -10.05 -10.49
CA GLU A 270 2.27 -9.61 -11.68
C GLU A 270 0.84 -9.13 -11.34
N THR A 271 0.28 -9.61 -10.23
CA THR A 271 -1.07 -9.26 -9.75
C THR A 271 -1.06 -8.24 -8.61
N SER A 272 0.11 -7.80 -8.14
CA SER A 272 0.32 -6.86 -7.02
C SER A 272 -0.47 -5.56 -7.08
N LYS A 273 -0.84 -5.07 -8.28
CA LYS A 273 -1.71 -3.89 -8.43
C LYS A 273 -3.11 -4.07 -7.84
N TRP A 274 -3.51 -5.32 -7.59
CA TRP A 274 -4.75 -5.70 -6.89
C TRP A 274 -4.50 -6.08 -5.43
N PHE A 275 -3.28 -5.86 -4.92
CA PHE A 275 -2.84 -6.13 -3.55
C PHE A 275 -2.63 -7.60 -3.19
N SER A 276 -2.29 -8.43 -4.18
CA SER A 276 -1.85 -9.79 -3.90
C SER A 276 -0.59 -9.82 -3.03
N ASP A 277 -0.49 -10.82 -2.17
CA ASP A 277 0.61 -11.02 -1.23
C ASP A 277 1.06 -12.50 -1.23
N PRO A 278 2.36 -12.81 -1.40
CA PRO A 278 2.89 -14.18 -1.39
C PRO A 278 2.62 -15.01 -0.13
N PHE A 279 2.08 -14.42 0.93
CA PHE A 279 1.81 -15.06 2.20
C PHE A 279 0.36 -14.91 2.67
N ALA A 280 -0.54 -14.35 1.85
CA ALA A 280 -1.96 -14.21 2.15
C ALA A 280 -2.82 -14.72 0.99
N GLN A 281 -3.92 -15.40 1.33
CA GLN A 281 -4.71 -16.10 0.34
C GLN A 281 -5.57 -15.17 -0.51
N ASP A 282 -5.45 -15.31 -1.82
CA ASP A 282 -6.26 -14.59 -2.79
C ASP A 282 -7.24 -15.49 -3.54
N ILE A 283 -8.37 -14.90 -3.91
CA ILE A 283 -9.33 -15.54 -4.82
C ILE A 283 -9.68 -14.54 -5.92
N PHE A 284 -9.39 -14.91 -7.16
CA PHE A 284 -9.76 -14.13 -8.34
C PHE A 284 -11.04 -14.69 -8.97
N VAL A 285 -12.07 -13.85 -9.09
CA VAL A 285 -13.36 -14.21 -9.70
C VAL A 285 -13.70 -13.24 -10.84
N GLU A 286 -13.78 -13.78 -12.05
CA GLU A 286 -14.34 -13.07 -13.20
C GLU A 286 -15.87 -13.20 -13.21
N VAL A 287 -16.56 -12.08 -13.41
CA VAL A 287 -18.02 -11.98 -13.43
C VAL A 287 -18.48 -11.36 -14.75
N ASP A 288 -19.28 -12.11 -15.51
CA ASP A 288 -19.88 -11.63 -16.75
C ASP A 288 -21.22 -10.88 -16.49
N GLY A 289 -21.55 -9.98 -17.41
CA GLY A 289 -22.79 -9.22 -17.43
C GLY A 289 -23.68 -9.57 -18.63
N MET A 290 -24.99 -9.43 -18.47
CA MET A 290 -25.92 -9.61 -19.59
C MET A 290 -26.32 -8.27 -20.20
N GLN A 291 -26.31 -8.20 -21.53
CA GLN A 291 -26.88 -7.05 -22.24
C GLN A 291 -28.35 -6.85 -21.88
N ALA A 292 -28.75 -5.60 -21.78
CA ALA A 292 -30.13 -5.27 -21.46
C ALA A 292 -31.07 -5.69 -22.61
N LYS A 293 -32.33 -5.96 -22.28
CA LYS A 293 -33.33 -6.35 -23.28
C LYS A 293 -33.59 -5.24 -24.31
N HIS A 294 -33.48 -3.99 -23.87
CA HIS A 294 -33.70 -2.82 -24.70
C HIS A 294 -32.47 -1.88 -24.72
N PRO A 295 -32.14 -1.22 -25.84
CA PRO A 295 -30.93 -0.37 -25.95
C PRO A 295 -30.86 0.84 -24.99
N TRP A 296 -31.97 1.22 -24.35
CA TRP A 296 -32.04 2.33 -23.41
C TRP A 296 -31.96 1.90 -21.94
N GLU A 297 -31.92 0.59 -21.68
CA GLU A 297 -31.77 0.04 -20.33
C GLU A 297 -30.28 -0.17 -20.02
N LYS A 298 -29.93 -0.08 -18.73
CA LYS A 298 -28.58 -0.45 -18.29
C LYS A 298 -28.38 -1.97 -18.41
N PRO A 299 -27.19 -2.43 -18.79
CA PRO A 299 -26.84 -3.86 -18.73
C PRO A 299 -27.06 -4.43 -17.33
N TYR A 300 -27.32 -5.73 -17.26
CA TYR A 300 -27.44 -6.46 -16.00
C TYR A 300 -26.04 -6.89 -15.56
N THR A 301 -25.44 -6.14 -14.66
CA THR A 301 -24.11 -6.41 -14.07
C THR A 301 -24.22 -6.64 -12.57
N LEU A 302 -23.18 -7.21 -11.95
CA LEU A 302 -23.08 -7.38 -10.51
C LEU A 302 -22.88 -5.99 -9.85
N PRO A 303 -23.82 -5.50 -9.02
CA PRO A 303 -23.71 -4.17 -8.41
C PRO A 303 -22.51 -4.06 -7.46
N LYS A 304 -21.86 -2.88 -7.41
CA LYS A 304 -20.69 -2.64 -6.53
C LYS A 304 -20.97 -2.87 -5.05
N GLU A 305 -22.16 -2.52 -4.57
CA GLU A 305 -22.57 -2.82 -3.20
C GLU A 305 -22.62 -4.34 -2.94
N SER A 306 -23.09 -5.12 -3.90
CA SER A 306 -23.11 -6.58 -3.80
C SER A 306 -21.70 -7.17 -3.86
N GLN A 307 -20.79 -6.61 -4.66
CA GLN A 307 -19.36 -6.96 -4.65
C GLN A 307 -18.77 -6.73 -3.25
N ASN A 308 -18.97 -5.53 -2.67
CA ASN A 308 -18.49 -5.19 -1.34
C ASN A 308 -18.98 -6.19 -0.27
N MET A 309 -20.28 -6.48 -0.27
CA MET A 309 -20.89 -7.44 0.67
C MET A 309 -20.37 -8.87 0.54
N ILE A 310 -20.06 -9.33 -0.68
CA ILE A 310 -19.60 -10.70 -0.92
C ILE A 310 -18.17 -10.92 -0.44
N CYS A 311 -17.32 -9.89 -0.42
CA CYS A 311 -15.96 -10.03 0.12
C CYS A 311 -15.93 -10.17 1.66
N ASN A 312 -16.89 -9.60 2.39
CA ASN A 312 -16.91 -9.63 3.86
C ASN A 312 -16.81 -11.05 4.48
N PRO A 313 -17.52 -12.08 3.98
CA PRO A 313 -17.31 -13.47 4.41
C PRO A 313 -15.88 -13.99 4.24
N PHE A 314 -15.14 -13.55 3.21
CA PHE A 314 -13.76 -13.99 2.95
C PHE A 314 -12.77 -13.23 3.84
N ALA A 315 -12.98 -11.93 4.04
CA ALA A 315 -12.18 -11.13 4.97
C ALA A 315 -12.18 -11.70 6.40
N ARG A 316 -13.30 -12.25 6.88
CA ARG A 316 -13.36 -12.99 8.18
C ARG A 316 -12.43 -14.20 8.27
N HIS A 317 -11.95 -14.68 7.14
CA HIS A 317 -11.06 -15.82 7.01
C HIS A 317 -9.67 -15.41 6.53
N ASN A 318 -9.35 -14.11 6.53
CA ASN A 318 -8.10 -13.54 6.02
C ASN A 318 -7.85 -13.92 4.55
N ILE A 319 -8.92 -14.00 3.76
CA ILE A 319 -8.87 -14.26 2.32
C ILE A 319 -9.32 -13.00 1.60
N THR A 320 -8.50 -12.50 0.67
CA THR A 320 -8.87 -11.37 -0.17
C THR A 320 -9.58 -11.86 -1.43
N LEU A 321 -10.78 -11.33 -1.68
CA LEU A 321 -11.58 -11.67 -2.86
C LEU A 321 -11.50 -10.54 -3.90
N HIS A 322 -10.87 -10.83 -5.03
CA HIS A 322 -10.77 -9.97 -6.20
C HIS A 322 -11.89 -10.27 -7.18
N ILE A 323 -12.74 -9.28 -7.46
CA ILE A 323 -13.86 -9.42 -8.40
C ILE A 323 -13.57 -8.62 -9.66
N ASP A 324 -13.39 -9.32 -10.78
CA ASP A 324 -13.31 -8.71 -12.11
C ASP A 324 -14.69 -8.64 -12.76
N ASP A 325 -15.21 -7.43 -12.94
CA ASP A 325 -16.43 -7.20 -13.72
C ASP A 325 -16.14 -6.60 -15.11
N GLY A 326 -14.93 -6.82 -15.63
CA GLY A 326 -14.41 -6.31 -16.89
C GLY A 326 -13.75 -4.93 -16.77
N ASN A 327 -13.37 -4.53 -15.55
CA ASN A 327 -12.77 -3.22 -15.25
C ASN A 327 -11.51 -3.31 -14.37
N LEU A 328 -10.95 -4.51 -14.11
CA LEU A 328 -9.70 -4.68 -13.33
C LEU A 328 -8.42 -4.38 -14.11
#